data_AF-A0A2I0T1E8-F1
#
_entry.id   AF-A0A2I0T1E8-F1
#
_cell.length_a   1.000
_cell.length_b   1.000
_cell.length_c   1.000
_cell.angle_alpha   90.00
_cell.angle_beta   90.00
_cell.angle_gamma   90.00
#
_symmetry.space_group_name_H-M   'P 1'
#
loop_
_entity.id
_entity.type
_entity.pdbx_description
1 polymer ?
#
loop_
_entity_poly.entity_id
_entity_poly.type
_entity_poly.pdbx_seq_one_letter_code
_entity_poly.pdbx_strand_id
1 'polypeptide(L)'
;MVPGGDVPPGHAQAPEKVPCASRLRQAGIPCPQASIGSTPSCSHPVPEMAQLTELHPGNYLFYDLQQTLLGSCQPEEVAIRVLTRVIGHYPHRNQLLVDCGWAALSLHGRHQSTTGCATIEGHPQLRLVGLTQEHGQVEAIDGRLDFERFPLGSTLALIPYHACATAAMHPVYYVHAEGKVVELWHPVRGW
;
A
#
# COMPACT_ATOMS: atom_id res chain seq x y z
N MET A 1 -0.14 -1.77 -65.85
CA MET A 1 -1.14 -0.75 -65.48
C MET A 1 -2.05 -1.34 -64.41
N VAL A 2 -1.64 -1.19 -63.14
CA VAL A 2 -2.50 -1.24 -61.96
C VAL A 2 -1.93 -0.11 -61.08
N PRO A 3 -2.67 0.99 -60.84
CA PRO A 3 -2.16 2.14 -60.12
C PRO A 3 -2.19 1.93 -58.60
N GLY A 4 -1.34 2.69 -57.91
CA GLY A 4 -0.98 2.56 -56.50
C GLY A 4 -2.15 2.64 -55.52
N GLY A 5 -1.98 1.93 -54.40
CA GLY A 5 -2.87 2.01 -53.25
C GLY A 5 -2.55 3.25 -52.42
N ASP A 6 -3.46 4.20 -52.42
CA ASP A 6 -3.58 5.21 -51.37
C ASP A 6 -4.19 4.53 -50.14
N VAL A 7 -3.42 4.47 -49.05
CA VAL A 7 -3.94 4.17 -47.71
C VAL A 7 -4.50 5.49 -47.16
N PRO A 8 -5.81 5.60 -46.86
CA PRO A 8 -6.37 6.84 -46.35
C PRO A 8 -5.84 7.14 -44.93
N PRO A 9 -5.54 8.41 -44.60
CA PRO A 9 -5.18 8.82 -43.26
C PRO A 9 -6.44 8.81 -42.40
N GLY A 10 -6.51 7.89 -41.44
CA GLY A 10 -7.75 7.60 -40.73
C GLY A 10 -7.55 6.99 -39.34
N HIS A 11 -6.64 7.55 -38.56
CA HIS A 11 -6.78 7.47 -37.10
C HIS A 11 -7.16 8.86 -36.63
N ALA A 12 -8.47 9.11 -36.65
CA ALA A 12 -9.06 10.17 -35.86
C ALA A 12 -8.50 10.02 -34.44
N GLN A 13 -7.65 10.97 -34.04
CA GLN A 13 -7.30 11.17 -32.65
C GLN A 13 -8.62 11.18 -31.88
N ALA A 14 -8.77 10.24 -30.94
CA ALA A 14 -9.86 10.30 -29.98
C ALA A 14 -9.89 11.74 -29.44
N PRO A 15 -11.06 12.41 -29.40
CA PRO A 15 -11.11 13.80 -29.01
C PRO A 15 -10.40 13.92 -27.65
N GLU A 16 -9.31 14.69 -27.67
CA GLU A 16 -8.54 15.07 -26.50
C GLU A 16 -9.56 15.46 -25.42
N LYS A 17 -9.66 14.68 -24.34
CA LYS A 17 -10.73 14.85 -23.35
C LYS A 17 -10.52 16.21 -22.70
N VAL A 18 -11.19 17.24 -23.23
CA VAL A 18 -11.16 18.59 -22.68
C VAL A 18 -11.56 18.50 -21.19
N PRO A 19 -10.68 18.93 -20.25
CA PRO A 19 -10.98 18.86 -18.84
C PRO A 19 -12.31 19.54 -18.50
N CYS A 20 -13.08 18.96 -17.57
CA CYS A 20 -14.41 19.49 -17.20
C CYS A 20 -14.36 20.98 -16.81
N ALA A 21 -13.31 21.40 -16.10
CA ALA A 21 -13.09 22.80 -15.74
C ALA A 21 -13.01 23.73 -16.98
N SER A 22 -12.36 23.28 -18.06
CA SER A 22 -12.28 24.03 -19.32
C SER A 22 -13.65 24.17 -19.98
N ARG A 23 -14.50 23.13 -19.92
CA ARG A 23 -15.88 23.19 -20.42
C ARG A 23 -16.75 24.16 -19.62
N LEU A 24 -16.62 24.18 -18.30
CA LEU A 24 -17.31 25.15 -17.43
C LEU A 24 -16.91 26.58 -17.77
N ARG A 25 -15.61 26.84 -17.96
CA ARG A 25 -15.09 28.16 -18.36
C ARG A 25 -15.60 28.60 -19.73
N GLN A 26 -15.65 27.70 -20.71
CA GLN A 26 -16.22 27.97 -22.03
C GLN A 26 -17.71 28.32 -21.97
N ALA A 27 -18.45 27.76 -21.01
CA ALA A 27 -19.87 28.07 -20.78
C ALA A 27 -20.10 29.36 -19.95
N GLY A 28 -19.03 30.10 -19.59
CA GLY A 28 -19.13 31.31 -18.77
C GLY A 28 -19.39 31.03 -17.28
N ILE A 29 -19.23 29.78 -16.82
CA ILE A 29 -19.40 29.39 -15.41
C ILE A 29 -18.05 29.52 -14.69
N PRO A 30 -17.94 30.35 -13.63
CA PRO A 30 -16.71 30.46 -12.86
C PRO A 30 -16.34 29.13 -12.21
N CYS A 31 -15.16 28.61 -12.54
CA CYS A 31 -14.58 27.41 -11.95
C CYS A 31 -13.14 27.73 -11.51
N PRO A 32 -12.97 28.36 -10.34
CA PRO A 32 -11.68 28.86 -9.87
C PRO A 32 -10.75 27.75 -9.37
N GLN A 33 -11.31 26.58 -9.01
CA GLN A 33 -10.56 25.46 -8.47
C GLN A 33 -10.80 24.21 -9.32
N ALA A 34 -9.73 23.45 -9.57
CA ALA A 34 -9.76 22.14 -10.20
C ALA A 34 -8.74 21.25 -9.46
N SER A 35 -9.26 20.25 -8.76
CA SER A 35 -8.47 19.40 -7.87
C SER A 35 -8.64 17.93 -8.25
N ILE A 36 -7.53 17.17 -8.27
CA ILE A 36 -7.51 15.71 -8.39
C ILE A 36 -6.45 15.16 -7.43
N GLY A 37 -6.49 13.88 -7.11
CA GLY A 37 -5.42 13.32 -6.29
C GLY A 37 -5.67 11.87 -5.94
N SER A 38 -4.72 11.03 -6.33
CA SER A 38 -4.54 9.70 -5.76
C SER A 38 -3.05 9.51 -5.56
N THR A 39 -2.66 8.73 -4.54
CA THR A 39 -1.23 8.45 -4.33
C THR A 39 -0.56 7.89 -5.58
N PRO A 40 -1.11 6.87 -6.29
CA PRO A 40 -0.46 6.36 -7.49
C PRO A 40 -0.19 7.41 -8.58
N SER A 41 -1.18 8.28 -8.86
CA SER A 41 -1.04 9.32 -9.89
C SER A 41 -0.11 10.45 -9.45
N CYS A 42 -0.12 10.81 -8.16
CA CYS A 42 0.70 11.89 -7.64
C CYS A 42 2.15 11.46 -7.36
N SER A 43 2.41 10.16 -7.21
CA SER A 43 3.77 9.59 -7.16
C SER A 43 4.47 9.64 -8.52
N HIS A 44 3.71 9.64 -9.62
CA HIS A 44 4.22 9.82 -10.99
C HIS A 44 3.43 10.92 -11.72
N PRO A 45 3.61 12.19 -11.33
CA PRO A 45 2.83 13.27 -11.89
C PRO A 45 3.14 13.46 -13.37
N VAL A 46 2.11 13.80 -14.15
CA VAL A 46 2.23 14.14 -15.58
C VAL A 46 2.15 15.65 -15.77
N PRO A 47 2.76 16.23 -16.82
CA PRO A 47 2.79 17.69 -17.03
C PRO A 47 1.41 18.35 -17.06
N GLU A 48 0.38 17.65 -17.52
CA GLU A 48 -1.00 18.11 -17.58
C GLU A 48 -1.57 18.45 -16.20
N MET A 49 -1.05 17.84 -15.13
CA MET A 49 -1.46 18.17 -13.75
C MET A 49 -1.09 19.60 -13.35
N ALA A 50 -0.14 20.25 -14.05
CA ALA A 50 0.17 21.67 -13.80
C ALA A 50 -0.96 22.64 -14.19
N GLN A 51 -1.99 22.15 -14.91
CA GLN A 51 -3.19 22.93 -15.24
C GLN A 51 -4.23 22.92 -14.11
N LEU A 52 -4.04 22.07 -13.09
CA LEU A 52 -4.87 22.00 -11.90
C LEU A 52 -4.46 23.05 -10.88
N THR A 53 -5.36 23.35 -9.94
CA THR A 53 -5.07 24.28 -8.85
C THR A 53 -4.61 23.58 -7.57
N GLU A 54 -4.90 22.28 -7.45
CA GLU A 54 -4.59 21.51 -6.25
C GLU A 54 -4.40 20.02 -6.59
N LEU A 55 -3.50 19.37 -5.84
CA LEU A 55 -3.40 17.92 -5.77
C LEU A 55 -3.67 17.44 -4.33
N HIS A 56 -4.48 16.39 -4.16
CA HIS A 56 -4.91 15.92 -2.84
C HIS A 56 -4.66 14.41 -2.57
N PRO A 57 -3.43 13.89 -2.75
CA PRO A 57 -3.08 12.53 -2.32
C PRO A 57 -3.03 12.45 -0.78
N GLY A 58 -3.08 11.22 -0.24
CA GLY A 58 -3.02 11.02 1.22
C GLY A 58 -2.16 9.85 1.68
N ASN A 59 -2.33 8.68 1.06
CA ASN A 59 -1.62 7.45 1.47
C ASN A 59 -0.08 7.58 1.41
N TYR A 60 0.44 8.42 0.51
CA TYR A 60 1.86 8.64 0.24
C TYR A 60 2.69 9.05 1.48
N LEU A 61 2.03 9.54 2.54
CA LEU A 61 2.70 9.85 3.81
C LEU A 61 3.33 8.59 4.43
N PHE A 62 2.67 7.44 4.30
CA PHE A 62 3.17 6.16 4.80
C PHE A 62 3.57 5.21 3.70
N TYR A 63 2.89 5.27 2.55
CA TYR A 63 2.83 4.18 1.59
C TYR A 63 2.45 2.83 2.24
N ASP A 64 2.42 1.77 1.45
CA ASP A 64 2.15 0.41 1.90
C ASP A 64 2.58 -0.59 0.83
N LEU A 65 2.45 -1.89 1.14
CA LEU A 65 2.78 -2.95 0.19
C LEU A 65 1.92 -2.87 -1.08
N GLN A 66 0.66 -2.42 -1.02
CA GLN A 66 -0.14 -2.21 -2.24
C GLN A 66 0.49 -1.13 -3.13
N GLN A 67 0.94 -0.01 -2.57
CA GLN A 67 1.61 1.04 -3.33
C GLN A 67 2.95 0.58 -3.91
N THR A 68 3.71 -0.25 -3.20
CA THR A 68 4.91 -0.89 -3.75
C THR A 68 4.57 -1.79 -4.94
N LEU A 69 3.52 -2.61 -4.84
CA LEU A 69 3.06 -3.50 -5.93
C LEU A 69 2.51 -2.73 -7.14
N LEU A 70 1.90 -1.56 -6.91
CA LEU A 70 1.48 -0.64 -7.98
C LEU A 70 2.65 0.15 -8.58
N GLY A 71 3.86 0.01 -8.04
CA GLY A 71 5.04 0.75 -8.46
C GLY A 71 5.06 2.22 -8.00
N SER A 72 4.12 2.64 -7.15
CA SER A 72 3.98 4.03 -6.68
C SER A 72 5.07 4.47 -5.71
N CYS A 73 5.80 3.51 -5.13
CA CYS A 73 6.95 3.75 -4.25
C CYS A 73 7.89 2.53 -4.28
N GLN A 74 9.11 2.71 -3.80
CA GLN A 74 10.05 1.64 -3.48
C GLN A 74 9.78 1.07 -2.08
N PRO A 75 10.18 -0.19 -1.80
CA PRO A 75 9.98 -0.81 -0.48
C PRO A 75 10.54 0.01 0.68
N GLU A 76 11.66 0.72 0.48
CA GLU A 76 12.34 1.52 1.49
C GLU A 76 11.58 2.81 1.84
N GLU A 77 10.65 3.24 0.98
CA GLU A 77 9.82 4.42 1.19
C GLU A 77 8.58 4.12 2.03
N VAL A 78 8.27 2.83 2.28
CA VAL A 78 7.15 2.45 3.13
C VAL A 78 7.52 2.70 4.59
N ALA A 79 6.92 3.70 5.22
CA ALA A 79 7.22 4.11 6.59
C ALA A 79 6.48 3.29 7.67
N ILE A 80 5.32 2.72 7.33
CA ILE A 80 4.47 2.03 8.31
C ILE A 80 4.93 0.57 8.54
N ARG A 81 5.00 0.16 9.80
CA ARG A 81 5.19 -1.23 10.23
C ARG A 81 4.21 -1.58 11.35
N VAL A 82 3.80 -2.84 11.42
CA VAL A 82 3.19 -3.43 12.62
C VAL A 82 4.22 -4.35 13.26
N LEU A 83 4.72 -3.98 14.44
CA LEU A 83 5.61 -4.84 15.21
C LEU A 83 4.82 -5.96 15.87
N THR A 84 5.34 -7.18 15.78
CA THR A 84 4.74 -8.37 16.37
C THR A 84 5.81 -9.28 16.95
N ARG A 85 5.46 -10.03 18.00
CA ARG A 85 6.35 -11.02 18.59
C ARG A 85 5.99 -12.42 18.15
N VAL A 86 7.02 -13.25 17.98
CA VAL A 86 6.85 -14.70 17.90
C VAL A 86 6.44 -15.22 19.27
N ILE A 87 5.25 -15.81 19.37
CA ILE A 87 4.66 -16.31 20.62
C ILE A 87 4.45 -17.82 20.64
N GLY A 88 4.70 -18.49 19.51
CA GLY A 88 4.63 -19.95 19.46
C GLY A 88 5.32 -20.54 18.26
N HIS A 89 5.81 -21.76 18.41
CA HIS A 89 6.33 -22.59 17.34
C HIS A 89 5.47 -23.82 17.19
N TYR A 90 5.12 -24.16 15.95
CA TYR A 90 4.37 -25.37 15.62
C TYR A 90 5.16 -26.20 14.59
N PRO A 91 6.23 -26.92 15.00
CA PRO A 91 7.10 -27.66 14.07
C PRO A 91 6.34 -28.68 13.22
N HIS A 92 5.33 -29.34 13.79
CA HIS A 92 4.48 -30.31 13.10
C HIS A 92 3.64 -29.70 11.95
N ARG A 93 3.45 -28.37 11.94
CA ARG A 93 2.79 -27.62 10.86
C ARG A 93 3.74 -26.70 10.10
N ASN A 94 5.04 -26.67 10.44
CA ASN A 94 6.02 -25.74 9.89
C ASN A 94 5.54 -24.27 10.00
N GLN A 95 5.07 -23.86 11.18
CA GLN A 95 4.47 -22.53 11.40
C GLN A 95 5.04 -21.81 12.64
N LEU A 96 5.22 -20.50 12.52
CA LEU A 96 5.30 -19.57 13.64
C LEU A 96 3.90 -19.02 13.96
N LEU A 97 3.65 -18.76 15.24
CA LEU A 97 2.50 -18.00 15.71
C LEU A 97 3.00 -16.64 16.19
N VAL A 98 2.35 -15.58 15.72
CA VAL A 98 2.66 -14.20 16.08
C VAL A 98 1.46 -13.52 16.74
N ASP A 99 1.73 -12.56 17.62
CA ASP A 99 0.70 -11.79 18.37
C ASP A 99 0.04 -10.66 17.56
N CYS A 100 0.06 -10.77 16.23
CA CYS A 100 -0.59 -9.85 15.31
C CYS A 100 -1.67 -10.60 14.52
N GLY A 101 -2.93 -10.40 14.92
CA GLY A 101 -4.10 -10.84 14.18
C GLY A 101 -4.71 -9.73 13.32
N TRP A 102 -5.90 -9.97 12.79
CA TRP A 102 -6.60 -8.96 11.97
C TRP A 102 -7.01 -7.73 12.78
N ALA A 103 -7.11 -7.81 14.11
CA ALA A 103 -7.38 -6.66 14.96
C ALA A 103 -6.22 -5.65 14.99
N ALA A 104 -5.01 -6.05 14.58
CA ALA A 104 -3.83 -5.18 14.46
C ALA A 104 -3.46 -4.87 13.00
N LEU A 105 -3.96 -5.64 12.02
CA LEU A 105 -3.54 -5.54 10.62
C LEU A 105 -4.66 -5.23 9.62
N SER A 106 -5.93 -5.42 10.00
CA SER A 106 -7.08 -5.60 9.09
C SER A 106 -6.99 -6.89 8.24
N LEU A 107 -7.94 -7.08 7.31
CA LEU A 107 -7.95 -8.18 6.33
C LEU A 107 -7.70 -7.72 4.89
N HIS A 108 -7.31 -6.45 4.68
CA HIS A 108 -7.00 -5.93 3.36
C HIS A 108 -5.83 -6.71 2.73
N GLY A 109 -5.91 -7.00 1.43
CA GLY A 109 -4.86 -7.72 0.70
C GLY A 109 -4.93 -9.24 0.76
N ARG A 110 -5.77 -9.84 1.61
CA ARG A 110 -5.86 -11.31 1.83
C ARG A 110 -5.94 -12.15 0.56
N HIS A 111 -6.58 -11.65 -0.48
CA HIS A 111 -6.77 -12.34 -1.77
C HIS A 111 -6.08 -11.64 -2.94
N GLN A 112 -5.25 -10.63 -2.67
CA GLN A 112 -4.64 -9.75 -3.67
C GLN A 112 -3.10 -9.82 -3.66
N SER A 113 -2.50 -10.41 -2.63
CA SER A 113 -1.05 -10.65 -2.53
C SER A 113 -0.75 -12.13 -2.30
N THR A 114 0.37 -12.61 -2.84
CA THR A 114 0.90 -13.95 -2.60
C THR A 114 1.38 -14.16 -1.16
N THR A 115 1.64 -13.08 -0.42
CA THR A 115 2.09 -13.09 0.98
C THR A 115 0.98 -12.84 1.99
N GLY A 116 -0.26 -12.64 1.53
CA GLY A 116 -1.42 -12.37 2.38
C GLY A 116 -1.61 -10.89 2.69
N CYS A 117 -1.97 -10.56 3.94
CA CYS A 117 -2.30 -9.18 4.34
C CYS A 117 -1.06 -8.32 4.64
N ALA A 118 0.15 -8.89 4.62
CA ALA A 118 1.42 -8.19 4.85
C ALA A 118 2.61 -8.97 4.29
N THR A 119 3.75 -8.30 4.12
CA THR A 119 5.07 -8.94 4.02
C THR A 119 5.84 -8.78 5.33
N ILE A 120 6.87 -9.60 5.54
CA ILE A 120 7.73 -9.53 6.73
C ILE A 120 9.06 -8.90 6.32
N GLU A 121 9.37 -7.75 6.87
CA GLU A 121 10.58 -6.99 6.54
C GLU A 121 11.85 -7.81 6.79
N GLY A 122 12.78 -7.78 5.83
CA GLY A 122 14.03 -8.54 5.89
C GLY A 122 13.87 -10.07 5.77
N HIS A 123 12.65 -10.57 5.58
CA HIS A 123 12.34 -11.99 5.53
C HIS A 123 11.43 -12.35 4.34
N PRO A 124 11.90 -12.15 3.09
CA PRO A 124 11.11 -12.44 1.89
C PRO A 124 10.74 -13.92 1.73
N GLN A 125 11.46 -14.81 2.42
CA GLN A 125 11.16 -16.24 2.46
C GLN A 125 9.97 -16.60 3.36
N LEU A 126 9.36 -15.64 4.06
CA LEU A 126 8.23 -15.86 4.96
C LEU A 126 6.94 -15.25 4.37
N ARG A 127 5.80 -15.84 4.72
CA ARG A 127 4.47 -15.33 4.36
C ARG A 127 3.46 -15.51 5.48
N LEU A 128 2.46 -14.63 5.52
CA LEU A 128 1.35 -14.70 6.45
C LEU A 128 0.22 -15.53 5.83
N VAL A 129 -0.10 -16.69 6.42
CA VAL A 129 -1.04 -17.66 5.84
C VAL A 129 -2.42 -17.66 6.48
N GLY A 130 -2.54 -17.07 7.67
CA GLY A 130 -3.81 -17.02 8.39
C GLY A 130 -3.81 -15.95 9.47
N LEU A 131 -5.00 -15.40 9.70
CA LEU A 131 -5.27 -14.43 10.74
C LEU A 131 -6.56 -14.81 11.47
N THR A 132 -6.44 -14.94 12.78
CA THR A 132 -7.56 -14.82 13.72
C THR A 132 -7.58 -13.39 14.25
N GLN A 133 -8.43 -13.10 15.24
CA GLN A 133 -8.54 -11.75 15.79
C GLN A 133 -7.21 -11.22 16.32
N GLU A 134 -6.53 -12.00 17.15
CA GLU A 134 -5.30 -11.57 17.85
C GLU A 134 -4.05 -12.36 17.45
N HIS A 135 -4.18 -13.35 16.57
CA HIS A 135 -3.05 -14.21 16.18
C HIS A 135 -2.90 -14.30 14.67
N GLY A 136 -1.64 -14.26 14.23
CA GLY A 136 -1.21 -14.53 12.87
C GLY A 136 -0.42 -15.83 12.77
N GLN A 137 -0.56 -16.54 11.66
CA GLN A 137 0.24 -17.71 11.34
C GLN A 137 1.21 -17.37 10.22
N VAL A 138 2.50 -17.64 10.43
CA VAL A 138 3.58 -17.41 9.46
C VAL A 138 4.19 -18.73 9.03
N GLU A 139 4.38 -18.90 7.73
CA GLU A 139 5.04 -20.05 7.12
C GLU A 139 6.24 -19.60 6.27
N ALA A 140 7.18 -20.52 6.02
CA ALA A 140 8.12 -20.35 4.92
C ALA A 140 7.40 -20.50 3.58
N ILE A 141 7.79 -19.71 2.58
CA ILE A 141 7.29 -19.83 1.21
C ILE A 141 7.72 -21.17 0.61
N ASP A 142 8.97 -21.57 0.87
CA ASP A 142 9.53 -22.85 0.49
C ASP A 142 10.29 -23.51 1.66
N GLY A 143 10.42 -24.83 1.60
CA GLY A 143 11.22 -25.58 2.56
C GLY A 143 10.71 -25.56 4.01
N ARG A 144 11.65 -25.62 4.96
CA ARG A 144 11.39 -25.68 6.41
C ARG A 144 11.78 -24.37 7.07
N LEU A 145 10.97 -23.95 8.04
CA LEU A 145 11.32 -22.85 8.91
C LEU A 145 12.51 -23.21 9.78
N ASP A 146 13.44 -22.26 9.88
CA ASP A 146 14.47 -22.25 10.90
C ASP A 146 13.89 -21.60 12.17
N PHE A 147 13.42 -22.43 13.11
CA PHE A 147 12.83 -21.96 14.36
C PHE A 147 13.85 -21.30 15.30
N GLU A 148 15.14 -21.64 15.19
CA GLU A 148 16.19 -21.05 16.03
C GLU A 148 16.47 -19.59 15.63
N ARG A 149 16.32 -19.27 14.34
CA ARG A 149 16.40 -17.89 13.83
C ARG A 149 15.26 -17.00 14.31
N PHE A 150 14.13 -17.58 14.70
CA PHE A 150 12.92 -16.85 15.13
C PHE A 150 12.48 -17.28 16.53
N PRO A 151 13.31 -17.08 17.58
CA PRO A 151 13.00 -17.58 18.92
C PRO A 151 11.75 -16.91 19.50
N LEU A 152 11.11 -17.55 20.47
CA LEU A 152 9.99 -16.97 21.21
C LEU A 152 10.39 -15.62 21.82
N GLY A 153 9.52 -14.62 21.67
CA GLY A 153 9.76 -13.24 22.10
C GLY A 153 10.52 -12.37 21.11
N SER A 154 11.13 -12.95 20.06
CA SER A 154 11.75 -12.18 18.97
C SER A 154 10.71 -11.32 18.26
N THR A 155 11.13 -10.14 17.78
CA THR A 155 10.25 -9.18 17.10
C THR A 155 10.41 -9.29 15.59
N LEU A 156 9.29 -9.27 14.88
CA LEU A 156 9.19 -9.13 13.44
C LEU A 156 8.47 -7.82 13.12
N ALA A 157 8.82 -7.21 11.98
CA ALA A 157 8.15 -6.03 11.46
C ALA A 157 7.33 -6.40 10.22
N LEU A 158 6.02 -6.22 10.30
CA LEU A 158 5.10 -6.47 9.19
C LEU A 158 4.89 -5.20 8.38
N ILE A 159 5.03 -5.28 7.06
CA ILE A 159 4.66 -4.23 6.11
C ILE A 159 3.21 -4.50 5.68
N PRO A 160 2.23 -3.70 6.13
CA PRO A 160 0.82 -3.96 5.83
C PRO A 160 0.50 -3.80 4.34
N TYR A 161 -0.50 -4.53 3.87
CA TYR A 161 -1.02 -4.37 2.50
C TYR A 161 -1.60 -2.97 2.25
N HIS A 162 -2.33 -2.41 3.22
CA HIS A 162 -3.00 -1.12 3.08
C HIS A 162 -2.82 -0.29 4.36
N ALA A 163 -2.12 0.83 4.26
CA ALA A 163 -1.77 1.67 5.41
C ALA A 163 -3.02 2.25 6.08
N CYS A 164 -3.96 2.79 5.31
CA CYS A 164 -5.17 3.43 5.85
C CYS A 164 -6.00 2.44 6.69
N ALA A 165 -6.19 1.23 6.18
CA ALA A 165 -6.94 0.18 6.86
C ALA A 165 -6.23 -0.32 8.11
N THR A 166 -4.90 -0.46 8.07
CA THR A 166 -4.10 -0.88 9.21
C THR A 166 -4.09 0.20 10.29
N ALA A 167 -3.82 1.44 9.92
CA ALA A 167 -3.75 2.58 10.83
C ALA A 167 -5.07 2.77 11.62
N ALA A 168 -6.23 2.56 10.98
CA ALA A 168 -7.54 2.62 11.62
C ALA A 168 -7.73 1.62 12.78
N MET A 169 -6.90 0.57 12.85
CA MET A 169 -6.94 -0.45 13.90
C MET A 169 -6.15 -0.06 15.16
N HIS A 170 -5.31 0.99 15.09
CA HIS A 170 -4.41 1.37 16.18
C HIS A 170 -4.84 2.70 16.83
N PRO A 171 -4.97 2.76 18.17
CA PRO A 171 -5.29 4.00 18.87
C PRO A 171 -4.07 4.91 19.09
N VAL A 172 -2.85 4.42 18.82
CA VAL A 172 -1.59 5.16 18.94
C VAL A 172 -0.60 4.63 17.90
N TYR A 173 0.17 5.53 17.30
CA TYR A 173 1.31 5.20 16.45
C TYR A 173 2.61 5.55 17.17
N TYR A 174 3.54 4.61 17.22
CA TYR A 174 4.88 4.81 17.77
C TYR A 174 5.79 5.36 16.69
N VAL A 175 6.04 6.66 16.71
CA VAL A 175 6.91 7.33 15.73
C VAL A 175 8.34 7.20 16.21
N HIS A 176 9.25 6.82 15.31
CA HIS A 176 10.64 6.54 15.67
C HIS A 176 11.65 7.28 14.79
N ALA A 177 12.83 7.53 15.36
CA ALA A 177 14.03 7.96 14.65
C ALA A 177 15.22 7.16 15.19
N GLU A 178 16.11 6.70 14.31
CA GLU A 178 17.32 5.95 14.68
C GLU A 178 17.05 4.76 15.65
N GLY A 179 15.94 4.04 15.42
CA GLY A 179 15.54 2.87 16.22
C GLY A 179 14.98 3.19 17.60
N LYS A 180 14.72 4.47 17.92
CA LYS A 180 14.12 4.90 19.19
C LYS A 180 12.79 5.59 18.95
N VAL A 181 11.81 5.33 19.81
CA VAL A 181 10.55 6.07 19.80
C VAL A 181 10.83 7.52 20.18
N VAL A 182 10.35 8.45 19.35
CA VAL A 182 10.49 9.90 19.54
C VAL A 182 9.16 10.57 19.87
N GLU A 183 8.05 10.04 19.35
CA GLU A 183 6.72 10.61 19.55
C GLU A 183 5.63 9.52 19.57
N LEU A 184 4.47 9.88 20.11
CA LEU A 184 3.24 9.08 20.10
C LEU A 184 2.14 9.88 19.41
N TRP A 185 1.71 9.43 18.23
CA TRP A 185 0.61 10.06 17.50
C TRP A 185 -0.70 9.35 17.80
N HIS A 186 -1.74 10.11 18.13
CA HIS A 186 -3.06 9.59 18.46
C HIS A 186 -4.06 10.00 17.36
N PRO A 187 -4.53 9.07 16.51
CA PRO A 187 -5.50 9.39 15.47
C PRO A 187 -6.90 9.65 16.05
N VAL A 188 -7.65 10.52 15.37
CA VAL A 188 -9.11 10.61 15.56
C VAL A 188 -9.80 9.40 14.93
N ARG A 189 -10.98 9.01 15.44
CA ARG A 189 -11.80 7.91 14.90
C ARG A 189 -13.29 8.16 15.13
N GLY A 190 -14.11 7.44 14.37
CA GLY A 190 -15.57 7.59 14.39
C GLY A 190 -16.06 8.60 13.35
N TRP A 191 -17.31 9.04 13.53
CA TRP A 191 -17.98 10.07 12.75
C TRP A 191 -18.65 11.07 13.69
#